data_AF-A0A931M8S9-F1
#
_entry.id   AF-A0A931M8S9-F1
#
_cell.length_a   1.000
_cell.length_b   1.000
_cell.length_c   1.000
_cell.angle_alpha   90.00
_cell.angle_beta   90.00
_cell.angle_gamma   90.00
#
_symmetry.space_group_name_H-M   'P 1'
#
loop_
_entity.id
_entity.type
_entity.pdbx_description
1 polymer ?
#
loop_
_entity_poly.entity_id
_entity_poly.type
_entity_poly.pdbx_seq_one_letter_code
_entity_poly.pdbx_strand_id
1 'polypeptide(L)'
;MANNPEERQYNIRKWAEQAGVGKPLLIWKFFMAGKEIPEWTLIKALPEEIQKDKRTITYMWQKGKGKGEELIRVDVIESVSWRRTHEILLEQLTGDYQAFQLPEAASRKIELGDVAYTGFGETIQSTIFARANMIVRIHSVGKQNISIVDIAKQVDNLFISKPKPSEKGVIPVVEGEKVYFLSEKAGQPKTSLFVINENGFVSGSSLSIKAE
;
A
#
# COMPACT_ATOMS: atom_id res chain seq x y z
N MET A 1 24.54 -17.58 4.08
CA MET A 1 25.48 -16.92 3.14
C MET A 1 24.63 -16.17 2.13
N ALA A 2 24.72 -14.83 2.07
CA ALA A 2 24.05 -14.03 1.05
C ALA A 2 24.98 -13.90 -0.17
N ASN A 3 24.69 -14.64 -1.23
CA ASN A 3 25.52 -14.74 -2.44
C ASN A 3 24.92 -14.00 -3.66
N ASN A 4 23.82 -13.26 -3.52
CA ASN A 4 23.31 -12.42 -4.60
C ASN A 4 23.74 -10.95 -4.38
N PRO A 5 24.45 -10.29 -5.34
CA PRO A 5 24.82 -8.87 -5.24
C PRO A 5 23.64 -7.92 -5.00
N GLU A 6 22.44 -8.26 -5.46
CA GLU A 6 21.23 -7.45 -5.27
C GLU A 6 20.81 -7.36 -3.81
N GLU A 7 20.93 -8.46 -3.05
CA GLU A 7 20.59 -8.52 -1.63
C GLU A 7 21.53 -7.65 -0.77
N ARG A 8 22.80 -7.52 -1.19
CA ARG A 8 23.78 -6.67 -0.51
C ARG A 8 23.46 -5.19 -0.68
N GLN A 9 22.86 -4.83 -1.81
CA GLN A 9 22.62 -3.44 -2.17
C GLN A 9 21.40 -2.86 -1.46
N TYR A 10 20.31 -3.61 -1.42
CA TYR A 10 19.04 -3.14 -0.84
C TYR A 10 18.84 -3.52 0.63
N ASN A 11 19.84 -4.17 1.25
CA ASN A 11 19.83 -4.58 2.66
C ASN A 11 18.47 -5.14 3.13
N ILE A 12 18.03 -6.20 2.47
CA ILE A 12 16.72 -6.84 2.71
C ILE A 12 16.55 -7.23 4.19
N ARG A 13 17.64 -7.53 4.90
CA ARG A 13 17.60 -7.80 6.34
C ARG A 13 17.09 -6.62 7.15
N LYS A 14 17.55 -5.41 6.83
CA LYS A 14 17.06 -4.16 7.43
C LYS A 14 15.56 -3.98 7.19
N TRP A 15 15.05 -4.35 6.02
CA TRP A 15 13.61 -4.26 5.73
C TRP A 15 12.79 -5.16 6.67
N ALA A 16 13.25 -6.38 6.92
CA ALA A 16 12.58 -7.30 7.84
C ALA A 16 12.58 -6.79 9.29
N GLU A 17 13.67 -6.13 9.73
CA GLU A 17 13.75 -5.51 11.05
C GLU A 17 12.82 -4.30 11.18
N GLN A 18 12.71 -3.47 10.14
CA GLN A 18 11.81 -2.31 10.09
C GLN A 18 10.34 -2.72 10.11
N ALA A 19 9.99 -3.79 9.38
CA ALA A 19 8.62 -4.33 9.37
C ALA A 19 8.18 -4.97 10.71
N GLY A 20 9.14 -5.32 11.59
CA GLY A 20 8.85 -5.89 12.90
C GLY A 20 8.34 -4.89 13.95
N VAL A 21 8.51 -3.58 13.71
CA VAL A 21 8.16 -2.51 14.65
C VAL A 21 6.71 -2.04 14.40
N GLY A 22 5.76 -2.95 14.55
CA GLY A 22 4.34 -2.66 14.32
C GLY A 22 3.61 -3.94 13.95
N LYS A 23 2.41 -4.15 14.52
CA LYS A 23 1.60 -5.35 14.25
C LYS A 23 1.48 -5.57 12.73
N PRO A 24 1.52 -6.82 12.22
CA PRO A 24 1.36 -7.10 10.80
C PRO A 24 -0.02 -6.58 10.37
N LEU A 25 -0.03 -5.38 9.80
CA LEU A 25 -1.23 -4.77 9.26
C LEU A 25 -1.46 -5.44 7.90
N LEU A 26 -2.66 -5.96 7.69
CA LEU A 26 -3.10 -6.42 6.39
C LEU A 26 -4.14 -5.42 5.88
N ILE A 27 -3.77 -4.66 4.87
CA ILE A 27 -4.63 -3.71 4.17
C ILE A 27 -5.26 -4.46 3.01
N TRP A 28 -6.60 -4.49 2.96
CA TRP A 28 -7.32 -5.25 1.94
C TRP A 28 -8.28 -4.38 1.15
N LYS A 29 -8.28 -4.57 -0.18
CA LYS A 29 -9.15 -3.89 -1.15
C LYS A 29 -9.04 -2.39 -1.01
N PHE A 30 -7.80 -1.91 -0.84
CA PHE A 30 -7.54 -0.49 -0.76
C PHE A 30 -8.09 0.21 -2.01
N PHE A 31 -8.71 1.37 -1.82
CA PHE A 31 -9.10 2.24 -2.91
C PHE A 31 -9.07 3.71 -2.46
N MET A 32 -8.75 4.60 -3.40
CA MET A 32 -8.87 6.05 -3.21
C MET A 32 -10.17 6.56 -3.84
N ALA A 33 -10.91 7.37 -3.09
CA ALA A 33 -12.21 7.92 -3.46
C ALA A 33 -12.14 9.32 -4.09
N GLY A 34 -10.94 9.90 -4.22
CA GLY A 34 -10.73 11.21 -4.83
C GLY A 34 -10.63 12.38 -3.86
N LYS A 35 -10.52 12.10 -2.55
CA LYS A 35 -10.42 13.13 -1.48
C LYS A 35 -9.14 13.00 -0.65
N GLU A 36 -8.31 12.02 -0.96
CA GLU A 36 -7.13 11.64 -0.18
C GLU A 36 -5.99 12.65 -0.33
N ILE A 37 -5.94 13.37 -1.46
CA ILE A 37 -4.88 14.33 -1.79
C ILE A 37 -5.53 15.72 -1.94
N PRO A 38 -5.44 16.60 -0.92
CA PRO A 38 -6.04 17.94 -0.96
C PRO A 38 -5.54 18.75 -2.15
N GLU A 39 -6.42 19.57 -2.76
CA GLU A 39 -6.16 20.37 -3.96
C GLU A 39 -6.00 19.58 -5.28
N TRP A 40 -5.99 18.25 -5.21
CA TRP A 40 -5.90 17.38 -6.37
C TRP A 40 -7.26 16.75 -6.66
N THR A 41 -7.57 16.61 -7.94
CA THR A 41 -8.78 15.92 -8.41
C THR A 41 -8.39 14.58 -9.01
N LEU A 42 -9.00 13.49 -8.53
CA LEU A 42 -8.86 12.17 -9.15
C LEU A 42 -9.60 12.17 -10.48
N ILE A 43 -8.85 12.02 -11.58
CA ILE A 43 -9.41 12.02 -12.94
C ILE A 43 -9.58 10.61 -13.51
N LYS A 44 -8.83 9.63 -12.99
CA LYS A 44 -8.89 8.26 -13.48
C LYS A 44 -8.45 7.27 -12.40
N ALA A 45 -9.17 6.15 -12.30
CA ALA A 45 -8.74 4.98 -11.55
C ALA A 45 -8.83 3.76 -12.48
N LEU A 46 -7.72 3.05 -12.64
CA LEU A 46 -7.57 1.92 -13.55
C LEU A 46 -7.13 0.70 -12.75
N PRO A 47 -8.03 -0.23 -12.42
CA PRO A 47 -7.63 -1.52 -11.91
C PRO A 47 -6.94 -2.30 -13.03
N GLU A 48 -5.79 -2.91 -12.74
CA GLU A 48 -5.16 -3.88 -13.62
C GLU A 48 -5.69 -5.29 -13.32
N GLU A 49 -5.49 -6.20 -14.26
CA GLU A 49 -5.80 -7.61 -14.05
C GLU A 49 -4.94 -8.16 -12.89
N ILE A 50 -5.53 -8.99 -12.05
CA ILE A 50 -4.82 -9.63 -10.94
C ILE A 50 -3.78 -10.57 -11.54
N GLN A 51 -2.50 -10.30 -11.26
CA GLN A 51 -1.42 -11.15 -11.71
C GLN A 51 -0.89 -11.94 -10.54
N LYS A 52 -1.10 -13.26 -10.55
CA LYS A 52 -0.71 -14.19 -9.49
C LYS A 52 -1.28 -13.76 -8.14
N ASP A 53 -0.49 -13.04 -7.35
CA ASP A 53 -0.69 -12.67 -5.96
C ASP A 53 -0.55 -11.15 -5.71
N LYS A 54 -0.54 -10.36 -6.79
CA LYS A 54 -0.57 -8.90 -6.72
C LYS A 54 -1.75 -8.31 -7.47
N ARG A 55 -2.30 -7.24 -6.90
CA ARG A 55 -3.33 -6.41 -7.54
C ARG A 55 -2.81 -4.98 -7.63
N THR A 56 -2.73 -4.46 -8.85
CA THR A 56 -2.35 -3.06 -9.08
C THR A 56 -3.59 -2.23 -9.38
N ILE A 57 -3.67 -1.05 -8.78
CA ILE A 57 -4.61 -0.01 -9.19
C ILE A 57 -3.83 1.27 -9.46
N THR A 58 -4.00 1.80 -10.66
CA THR A 58 -3.34 3.02 -11.12
C THR A 58 -4.31 4.19 -11.02
N TYR A 59 -3.94 5.22 -10.28
CA TYR A 59 -4.71 6.44 -10.07
C TYR A 59 -4.01 7.62 -10.72
N MET A 60 -4.77 8.40 -11.50
CA MET A 60 -4.29 9.62 -12.12
C MET A 60 -4.96 10.81 -11.46
N TRP A 61 -4.16 11.75 -10.98
CA TRP A 61 -4.65 12.96 -10.33
C TRP A 61 -4.10 14.20 -11.01
N GLN A 62 -4.91 15.24 -11.01
CA GLN A 62 -4.62 16.51 -11.65
C GLN A 62 -4.80 17.66 -10.66
N LYS A 63 -3.86 18.62 -10.67
CA LYS A 63 -3.99 19.84 -9.87
C LYS A 63 -4.71 20.93 -10.68
N GLY A 64 -5.73 21.53 -10.08
CA GLY A 64 -6.50 22.62 -10.68
C GLY A 64 -7.26 22.25 -11.97
N LYS A 65 -7.71 23.28 -12.72
CA LYS A 65 -8.50 23.14 -13.97
C LYS A 65 -7.64 23.15 -15.24
N GLY A 66 -6.33 23.31 -15.16
CA GLY A 66 -5.43 23.42 -16.32
C GLY A 66 -5.26 22.07 -17.02
N LYS A 67 -5.20 22.01 -18.35
CA LYS A 67 -5.20 20.79 -19.19
C LYS A 67 -3.94 19.89 -19.04
N GLY A 68 -3.76 19.25 -17.89
CA GLY A 68 -2.70 18.27 -17.64
C GLY A 68 -1.30 18.87 -17.43
N GLU A 69 -1.19 20.13 -17.02
CA GLU A 69 0.10 20.75 -16.71
C GLU A 69 0.76 20.08 -15.50
N GLU A 70 0.01 19.93 -14.41
CA GLU A 70 0.43 19.20 -13.21
C GLU A 70 -0.40 17.92 -13.06
N LEU A 71 0.24 16.78 -13.31
CA LEU A 71 -0.39 15.46 -13.29
C LEU A 71 0.49 14.50 -12.52
N ILE A 72 -0.13 13.70 -11.65
CA ILE A 72 0.56 12.64 -10.92
C ILE A 72 -0.09 11.29 -11.22
N ARG A 73 0.75 10.26 -11.28
CA ARG A 73 0.35 8.85 -11.30
C ARG A 73 0.70 8.24 -9.95
N VAL A 74 -0.29 7.62 -9.31
CA VAL A 74 -0.12 6.84 -8.09
C VAL A 74 -0.50 5.41 -8.41
N ASP A 75 0.46 4.49 -8.41
CA ASP A 75 0.21 3.06 -8.54
C ASP A 75 0.21 2.46 -7.15
N VAL A 76 -0.85 1.75 -6.80
CA VAL A 76 -0.96 1.03 -5.53
C VAL A 76 -1.00 -0.46 -5.83
N ILE A 77 -0.01 -1.19 -5.32
CA ILE A 77 0.16 -2.62 -5.54
C ILE A 77 -0.08 -3.32 -4.19
N GLU A 78 -1.17 -4.05 -4.13
CA GLU A 78 -1.57 -4.84 -2.97
C GLU A 78 -1.03 -6.27 -3.12
N SER A 79 -0.45 -6.82 -2.04
CA SER A 79 0.02 -8.19 -1.96
C SER A 79 -0.62 -8.94 -0.78
N VAL A 80 -0.40 -10.26 -0.71
CA VAL A 80 -0.97 -11.14 0.31
C VAL A 80 -0.24 -11.08 1.65
N SER A 81 0.98 -10.56 1.69
CA SER A 81 1.77 -10.41 2.92
C SER A 81 2.87 -9.36 2.75
N TRP A 82 3.37 -8.84 3.88
CA TRP A 82 4.52 -7.91 3.88
C TRP A 82 5.80 -8.54 3.31
N ARG A 83 6.01 -9.85 3.52
CA ARG A 83 7.17 -10.57 2.96
C ARG A 83 7.11 -10.55 1.44
N ARG A 84 5.94 -10.85 0.89
CA ARG A 84 5.73 -10.81 -0.54
C ARG A 84 5.81 -9.41 -1.11
N THR A 85 5.35 -8.39 -0.38
CA THR A 85 5.57 -6.98 -0.69
C THR A 85 7.06 -6.65 -0.82
N HIS A 86 7.92 -7.12 0.07
CA HIS A 86 9.37 -6.91 -0.03
C HIS A 86 9.98 -7.61 -1.25
N GLU A 87 9.55 -8.84 -1.54
CA GLU A 87 9.98 -9.55 -2.75
C GLU A 87 9.59 -8.80 -4.02
N ILE A 88 8.32 -8.37 -4.13
CA ILE A 88 7.83 -7.61 -5.28
C ILE A 88 8.58 -6.27 -5.38
N LEU A 89 8.86 -5.59 -4.25
CA LEU A 89 9.63 -4.35 -4.26
C LEU A 89 11.03 -4.59 -4.84
N LEU A 90 11.71 -5.66 -4.42
CA LEU A 90 13.02 -6.03 -4.96
C LEU A 90 12.93 -6.33 -6.46
N GLU A 91 11.96 -7.14 -6.89
CA GLU A 91 11.70 -7.45 -8.31
C GLU A 91 11.52 -6.17 -9.14
N GLN A 92 10.80 -5.17 -8.61
CA GLN A 92 10.61 -3.88 -9.30
C GLN A 92 11.89 -3.05 -9.36
N LEU A 93 12.63 -2.96 -8.26
CA LEU A 93 13.86 -2.17 -8.18
C LEU A 93 14.95 -2.73 -9.11
N THR A 94 15.07 -4.05 -9.23
CA THR A 94 16.08 -4.71 -10.08
C THR A 94 15.61 -4.90 -11.51
N GLY A 95 14.32 -5.20 -11.73
CA GLY A 95 13.74 -5.45 -13.05
C GLY A 95 13.25 -4.20 -13.77
N ASP A 96 12.19 -3.57 -13.24
CA ASP A 96 11.45 -2.51 -13.94
C ASP A 96 12.24 -1.20 -14.05
N TYR A 97 12.90 -0.80 -12.95
CA TYR A 97 13.61 0.48 -12.92
C TYR A 97 15.00 0.38 -13.54
N GLN A 98 15.59 -0.82 -13.58
CA GLN A 98 17.02 -1.04 -13.89
C GLN A 98 17.97 -0.09 -13.13
N ALA A 99 17.46 0.54 -12.08
CA ALA A 99 18.12 1.59 -11.35
C ALA A 99 18.72 0.90 -10.15
N PHE A 100 19.89 0.30 -10.35
CA PHE A 100 20.60 -0.42 -9.30
C PHE A 100 20.80 0.45 -8.04
N GLN A 101 20.75 1.78 -8.12
CA GLN A 101 21.04 2.68 -6.99
C GLN A 101 20.05 3.85 -6.86
N LEU A 102 18.75 3.58 -6.72
CA LEU A 102 17.86 4.65 -6.27
C LEU A 102 18.25 5.12 -4.85
N PRO A 103 18.34 6.43 -4.58
CA PRO A 103 18.60 6.92 -3.24
C PRO A 103 17.50 6.53 -2.25
N GLU A 104 17.88 5.99 -1.08
CA GLU A 104 16.95 5.81 0.05
C GLU A 104 16.31 7.17 0.40
N ALA A 105 14.99 7.20 0.60
CA ALA A 105 14.27 8.43 0.93
C ALA A 105 14.83 9.08 2.23
N ALA A 106 15.23 8.26 3.20
CA ALA A 106 15.84 8.71 4.45
C ALA A 106 17.14 9.50 4.25
N SER A 107 17.95 9.17 3.23
CA SER A 107 19.17 9.91 2.90
C SER A 107 18.90 11.36 2.49
N ARG A 108 17.65 11.64 2.09
CA ARG A 108 17.15 12.96 1.70
C ARG A 108 16.18 13.56 2.74
N LYS A 109 16.18 13.03 3.97
CA LYS A 109 15.30 13.45 5.08
C LYS A 109 13.80 13.33 4.75
N ILE A 110 13.45 12.32 3.96
CA ILE A 110 12.06 12.00 3.62
C ILE A 110 11.69 10.70 4.34
N GLU A 111 10.73 10.78 5.24
CA GLU A 111 10.18 9.65 5.97
C GLU A 111 8.92 9.16 5.26
N LEU A 112 8.98 7.95 4.70
CA LEU A 112 7.90 7.29 3.96
C LEU A 112 8.01 5.78 4.16
N GLY A 113 6.87 5.12 4.27
CA GLY A 113 6.79 3.67 4.34
C GLY A 113 7.61 3.05 5.48
N ASP A 114 7.79 1.75 5.38
CA ASP A 114 8.78 0.99 6.15
C ASP A 114 10.12 0.97 5.38
N VAL A 115 10.02 1.02 4.04
CA VAL A 115 11.13 1.09 3.09
C VAL A 115 10.75 2.06 1.98
N ALA A 116 11.63 3.01 1.63
CA ALA A 116 11.35 3.99 0.57
C ALA A 116 12.59 4.41 -0.22
N TYR A 117 12.39 4.60 -1.51
CA TYR A 117 13.38 5.07 -2.47
C TYR A 117 12.83 6.22 -3.29
N THR A 118 13.71 7.11 -3.75
CA THR A 118 13.35 8.29 -4.55
C THR A 118 14.02 8.25 -5.92
N GLY A 119 13.42 8.90 -6.90
CA GLY A 119 14.07 9.13 -8.20
C GLY A 119 15.27 10.06 -8.08
N PHE A 120 16.11 10.08 -9.11
CA PHE A 120 17.26 10.99 -9.18
C PHE A 120 16.83 12.45 -9.39
N GLY A 121 17.78 13.37 -9.23
CA GLY A 121 17.57 14.80 -9.39
C GLY A 121 17.36 15.54 -8.07
N GLU A 122 17.38 16.87 -8.16
CA GLU A 122 17.15 17.78 -7.04
C GLU A 122 15.66 17.85 -6.67
N THR A 123 14.79 17.91 -7.68
CA THR A 123 13.34 17.78 -7.49
C THR A 123 12.95 16.31 -7.46
N ILE A 124 12.31 15.87 -6.37
CA ILE A 124 11.86 14.50 -6.22
C ILE A 124 10.57 14.29 -7.02
N GLN A 125 10.72 13.85 -8.27
CA GLN A 125 9.59 13.63 -9.18
C GLN A 125 9.00 12.23 -9.12
N SER A 126 9.71 11.28 -8.50
CA SER A 126 9.22 9.93 -8.31
C SER A 126 9.67 9.35 -6.98
N THR A 127 8.85 8.46 -6.43
CA THR A 127 9.19 7.65 -5.27
C THR A 127 8.50 6.30 -5.36
N ILE A 128 9.11 5.30 -4.76
CA ILE A 128 8.53 3.99 -4.51
C ILE A 128 8.74 3.68 -3.03
N PHE A 129 7.69 3.24 -2.34
CA PHE A 129 7.79 2.82 -0.96
C PHE A 129 6.91 1.62 -0.67
N ALA A 130 7.31 0.81 0.31
CA ALA A 130 6.52 -0.28 0.85
C ALA A 130 6.00 0.10 2.24
N ARG A 131 4.76 -0.25 2.52
CA ARG A 131 4.17 -0.19 3.86
C ARG A 131 3.24 -1.36 4.05
N ALA A 132 3.44 -2.13 5.14
CA ALA A 132 2.64 -3.33 5.39
C ALA A 132 2.63 -4.28 4.17
N ASN A 133 1.47 -4.68 3.65
CA ASN A 133 1.33 -5.50 2.44
C ASN A 133 1.14 -4.69 1.15
N MET A 134 1.53 -3.41 1.15
CA MET A 134 1.33 -2.48 0.03
C MET A 134 2.67 -1.98 -0.51
N ILE A 135 2.77 -1.82 -1.83
CA ILE A 135 3.77 -0.98 -2.50
C ILE A 135 3.05 0.19 -3.14
N VAL A 136 3.61 1.38 -3.02
CA VAL A 136 3.10 2.58 -3.68
C VAL A 136 4.20 3.19 -4.53
N ARG A 137 3.85 3.48 -5.78
CA ARG A 137 4.71 4.23 -6.72
C ARG A 137 4.02 5.54 -7.04
N ILE A 138 4.75 6.65 -6.91
CA ILE A 138 4.23 7.98 -7.23
C ILE A 138 5.17 8.62 -8.24
N HIS A 139 4.60 9.17 -9.30
CA HIS A 139 5.33 9.83 -10.38
C HIS A 139 4.65 11.14 -10.76
N SER A 140 5.42 12.21 -10.88
CA SER A 140 5.05 13.41 -11.63
C SER A 140 5.09 13.06 -13.12
N VAL A 141 3.93 13.10 -13.78
CA VAL A 141 3.74 12.71 -15.19
C VAL A 141 3.11 13.83 -16.03
N GLY A 142 2.95 15.02 -15.44
CA GLY A 142 2.50 16.23 -16.14
C GLY A 142 3.61 16.88 -16.95
N LYS A 143 3.27 17.97 -17.66
CA LYS A 143 4.26 18.77 -18.39
C LYS A 143 5.19 19.55 -17.44
N GLN A 144 4.68 19.94 -16.28
CA GLN A 144 5.43 20.62 -15.26
C GLN A 144 6.08 19.61 -14.31
N ASN A 145 7.37 19.79 -14.08
CA ASN A 145 8.10 19.03 -13.08
C ASN A 145 7.69 19.51 -11.69
N ILE A 146 7.02 18.65 -10.93
CA ILE A 146 6.64 18.94 -9.54
C ILE A 146 7.30 17.97 -8.57
N SER A 147 7.53 18.44 -7.35
CA SER A 147 7.92 17.58 -6.24
C SER A 147 6.72 16.76 -5.78
N ILE A 148 6.91 15.45 -5.58
CA ILE A 148 5.86 14.55 -5.09
C ILE A 148 5.96 14.25 -3.58
N VAL A 149 6.86 14.90 -2.85
CA VAL A 149 7.16 14.55 -1.45
C VAL A 149 5.94 14.69 -0.54
N ASP A 150 5.21 15.81 -0.62
CA ASP A 150 4.04 16.04 0.24
C ASP A 150 2.89 15.11 -0.12
N ILE A 151 2.70 14.83 -1.41
CA ILE A 151 1.74 13.86 -1.91
C ILE A 151 2.08 12.46 -1.38
N ALA A 152 3.34 12.06 -1.44
CA ALA A 152 3.78 10.76 -0.95
C ALA A 152 3.51 10.59 0.55
N LYS A 153 3.74 11.63 1.36
CA LYS A 153 3.42 11.62 2.79
C LYS A 153 1.93 11.51 3.03
N GLN A 154 1.11 12.22 2.25
CA GLN A 154 -0.35 12.14 2.35
C GLN A 154 -0.84 10.72 2.04
N VAL A 155 -0.33 10.10 0.97
CA VAL A 155 -0.67 8.73 0.60
C VAL A 155 -0.18 7.73 1.65
N ASP A 156 1.03 7.89 2.16
CA ASP A 156 1.60 7.03 3.20
C ASP A 156 0.74 7.03 4.49
N ASN A 157 0.26 8.22 4.88
CA ASN A 157 -0.61 8.39 6.04
C ASN A 157 -1.95 7.65 5.93
N LEU A 158 -2.44 7.36 4.71
CA LEU A 158 -3.67 6.58 4.52
C LEU A 158 -3.54 5.17 5.08
N PHE A 159 -2.34 4.61 5.12
CA PHE A 159 -2.07 3.25 5.60
C PHE A 159 -1.73 3.21 7.09
N ILE A 160 -1.29 4.33 7.67
CA ILE A 160 -0.97 4.43 9.10
C ILE A 160 -2.24 4.72 9.90
N SER A 161 -3.14 5.53 9.34
CA SER A 161 -4.40 5.86 10.00
C SER A 161 -5.25 4.60 10.15
N LYS A 162 -5.33 4.07 11.38
CA LYS A 162 -6.29 3.01 11.68
C LYS A 162 -7.67 3.55 11.36
N PRO A 163 -8.50 2.82 10.59
CA PRO A 163 -9.90 3.19 10.49
C PRO A 163 -10.45 3.29 11.91
N LYS A 164 -11.14 4.39 12.22
CA LYS A 164 -11.87 4.48 13.49
C LYS A 164 -12.76 3.23 13.55
N PRO A 165 -12.70 2.43 14.61
CA PRO A 165 -13.62 1.31 14.77
C PRO A 165 -15.03 1.86 14.54
N SER A 166 -15.80 1.22 13.65
CA SER A 166 -17.18 1.65 13.49
C SER A 166 -17.88 1.54 14.85
N GLU A 167 -18.80 2.45 15.17
CA GLU A 167 -19.62 2.34 16.40
C GLU A 167 -20.47 1.05 16.45
N LYS A 168 -20.55 0.32 15.34
CA LYS A 168 -21.15 -1.02 15.21
C LYS A 168 -20.10 -2.13 15.37
N GLY A 169 -18.99 -1.84 16.07
CA GLY A 169 -17.80 -2.68 16.17
C GLY A 169 -18.14 -4.15 16.29
N VAL A 170 -17.60 -4.95 15.37
CA VAL A 170 -17.64 -6.40 15.48
C VAL A 170 -16.28 -6.81 16.02
N ILE A 171 -16.24 -7.35 17.24
CA ILE A 171 -15.03 -7.88 17.84
C ILE A 171 -15.00 -9.38 17.55
N PRO A 172 -14.01 -9.88 16.79
CA PRO A 172 -13.79 -11.31 16.66
C PRO A 172 -13.23 -11.85 17.99
N VAL A 173 -13.89 -12.86 18.55
CA VAL A 173 -13.40 -13.64 19.70
C VAL A 173 -13.02 -15.02 19.18
N VAL A 174 -11.79 -15.46 19.46
CA VAL A 174 -11.31 -16.79 19.05
C VAL A 174 -11.22 -17.67 20.29
N GLU A 175 -11.96 -18.77 20.33
CA GLU A 175 -11.83 -19.81 21.37
C GLU A 175 -11.59 -21.18 20.70
N GLY A 176 -10.38 -21.70 20.82
CA GLY A 176 -9.96 -22.92 20.12
C GLY A 176 -10.03 -22.76 18.60
N GLU A 177 -10.73 -23.67 17.93
CA GLU A 177 -10.93 -23.65 16.46
C GLU A 177 -12.17 -22.83 16.04
N LYS A 178 -12.82 -22.13 16.97
CA LYS A 178 -14.05 -21.37 16.72
C LYS A 178 -13.78 -19.86 16.75
N VAL A 179 -14.38 -19.16 15.79
CA VAL A 179 -14.41 -17.69 15.74
C VAL A 179 -15.84 -17.24 16.01
N TYR A 180 -16.02 -16.49 17.08
CA TYR A 180 -17.26 -15.84 17.45
C TYR A 180 -17.18 -14.35 17.12
N PHE A 181 -18.34 -13.75 16.89
CA PHE A 181 -18.45 -12.31 16.67
C PHE A 181 -19.42 -11.76 17.70
N LEU A 182 -18.90 -11.02 18.68
CA LEU A 182 -19.73 -10.34 19.67
C LEU A 182 -20.19 -9.01 19.09
N SER A 183 -21.49 -8.74 19.20
CA SER A 183 -22.09 -7.46 18.86
C SER A 183 -22.94 -6.97 20.03
N GLU A 184 -22.72 -5.73 20.47
CA GLU A 184 -23.46 -5.13 21.58
C GLU A 184 -24.80 -4.52 21.15
N LYS A 185 -25.13 -4.53 19.84
CA LYS A 185 -26.36 -3.94 19.29
C LYS A 185 -27.11 -4.95 18.43
N ALA A 186 -28.43 -5.02 18.62
CA ALA A 186 -29.32 -5.76 17.73
C ALA A 186 -29.19 -5.25 16.27
N GLY A 187 -29.21 -6.16 15.30
CA GLY A 187 -29.05 -5.83 13.90
C GLY A 187 -28.62 -7.00 13.01
N GLN A 188 -28.38 -6.69 11.73
CA GLN A 188 -27.82 -7.64 10.76
C GLN A 188 -26.35 -7.30 10.49
N PRO A 189 -25.40 -7.74 11.35
CA PRO A 189 -23.99 -7.65 11.00
C PRO A 189 -23.73 -8.47 9.74
N LYS A 190 -23.12 -7.82 8.75
CA LYS A 190 -22.55 -8.50 7.59
C LYS A 190 -21.09 -8.79 7.90
N THR A 191 -20.76 -10.06 8.08
CA THR A 191 -19.41 -10.50 8.38
C THR A 191 -18.83 -11.19 7.15
N SER A 192 -17.65 -10.75 6.73
CA SER A 192 -16.90 -11.43 5.67
C SER A 192 -15.77 -12.20 6.32
N LEU A 193 -15.78 -13.52 6.18
CA LEU A 193 -14.73 -14.41 6.65
C LEU A 193 -13.82 -14.77 5.49
N PHE A 194 -12.53 -14.76 5.75
CA PHE A 194 -11.52 -14.99 4.72
C PHE A 194 -10.42 -15.88 5.27
N VAL A 195 -10.07 -16.92 4.52
CA VAL A 195 -9.01 -17.86 4.85
C VAL A 195 -7.80 -17.51 3.99
N ILE A 196 -6.67 -17.29 4.65
CA ILE A 196 -5.39 -16.94 4.02
C ILE A 196 -4.37 -17.95 4.55
N ASN A 197 -3.68 -18.65 3.66
CA ASN A 197 -2.55 -19.51 4.03
C ASN A 197 -1.22 -18.80 3.66
N GLU A 198 -0.11 -19.49 3.87
CA GLU A 198 1.23 -18.98 3.54
C GLU A 198 1.43 -18.61 2.06
N ASN A 199 0.60 -19.17 1.17
CA ASN A 199 0.61 -18.88 -0.28
C ASN A 199 -0.42 -17.82 -0.68
N GLY A 200 -1.13 -17.21 0.29
CA GLY A 200 -2.08 -16.13 0.07
C GLY A 200 -3.54 -16.52 0.26
N PHE A 201 -4.44 -15.82 -0.45
CA PHE A 201 -5.89 -15.97 -0.29
C PHE A 201 -6.37 -17.34 -0.78
N VAL A 202 -7.02 -18.09 0.11
CA VAL A 202 -7.52 -19.44 -0.19
C VAL A 202 -8.99 -19.40 -0.57
N SER A 203 -9.81 -18.76 0.26
CA SER A 203 -11.26 -18.72 0.07
C SER A 203 -11.89 -17.64 0.96
N GLY A 204 -13.06 -17.16 0.56
CA GLY A 204 -13.81 -16.14 1.28
C GLY A 204 -15.30 -16.38 1.18
N SER A 205 -16.01 -16.14 2.28
CA SER A 205 -17.47 -16.19 2.30
C SER A 205 -18.03 -15.02 3.08
N SER A 206 -19.15 -14.49 2.62
CA SER A 206 -19.92 -13.50 3.37
C SER A 206 -21.03 -14.21 4.12
N LEU A 207 -21.00 -14.13 5.44
CA LEU A 207 -22.07 -14.61 6.29
C LEU A 207 -22.88 -13.40 6.77
N SER A 208 -24.16 -13.37 6.42
CA SER A 208 -25.09 -12.41 6.99
C SER A 208 -25.80 -13.10 8.16
N ILE A 209 -25.51 -12.65 9.38
CA ILE A 209 -26.16 -13.18 10.58
C ILE A 209 -27.23 -12.18 10.99
N LYS A 210 -28.48 -12.62 11.10
CA LYS A 210 -29.52 -11.82 11.74
C LYS A 210 -29.48 -12.15 13.23
N ALA A 211 -29.03 -11.21 14.05
CA ALA A 211 -29.14 -11.31 15.50
C ALA A 211 -30.50 -10.69 15.88
N GLU A 212 -31.41 -11.51 16.39
CA GLU A 212 -32.68 -11.08 16.98
C GLU A 212 -32.51 -10.74 18.46
#